data_AF-A0A7X3ZM01-F1
#
_entry.id   AF-A0A7X3ZM01-F1
#
_cell.length_a   1.000
_cell.length_b   1.000
_cell.length_c   1.000
_cell.angle_alpha   90.00
_cell.angle_beta   90.00
_cell.angle_gamma   90.00
#
_symmetry.space_group_name_H-M   'P 1'
#
loop_
_entity.id
_entity.type
_entity.pdbx_description
1 polymer ?
#
loop_
_entity_poly.entity_id
_entity_poly.type
_entity_poly.pdbx_seq_one_letter_code
_entity_poly.pdbx_strand_id
1 'polypeptide(L)'
;MKKLIILLILTILCIFSHNTTHASTFITDGLVSYWSFDRNTIDEGIAEDSWGENDAIINGNPTFTTGIFRQGLEFDGAGDYVVLSELGNLQTQIGPSTIEFWMKTSDTSTYRTLFRVVDESCIVNNRSWGLTVNGSIIKNPPPNPGVVHPGQLPVQKAKVIFKEGYVL
;
A
#
# COMPACT_ATOMS: atom_id res chain seq x y z
N MET A 1 -40.54 40.19 -13.46
CA MET A 1 -39.06 40.15 -13.58
C MET A 1 -38.37 39.73 -12.28
N LYS A 2 -38.54 40.45 -11.15
CA LYS A 2 -37.88 40.11 -9.85
C LYS A 2 -38.16 38.67 -9.35
N LYS A 3 -39.40 38.18 -9.45
CA LYS A 3 -39.79 36.80 -9.05
C LYS A 3 -39.14 35.70 -9.91
N LEU A 4 -38.84 35.99 -11.18
CA LEU A 4 -38.21 35.04 -12.11
C LEU A 4 -36.69 34.92 -11.83
N ILE A 5 -36.05 36.03 -11.46
CA ILE A 5 -34.63 36.07 -11.09
C ILE A 5 -34.38 35.30 -9.77
N ILE A 6 -35.26 35.45 -8.78
CA ILE A 6 -35.16 34.74 -7.50
C ILE A 6 -35.30 33.22 -7.70
N LEU A 7 -36.20 32.77 -8.59
CA LEU A 7 -36.40 31.36 -8.90
C LEU A 7 -35.15 30.73 -9.56
N LEU A 8 -34.51 31.45 -10.49
CA LEU A 8 -33.27 31.01 -11.15
C LEU A 8 -32.09 30.87 -10.18
N ILE A 9 -31.96 31.78 -9.20
CA ILE A 9 -30.89 31.72 -8.18
C ILE A 9 -31.07 30.51 -7.26
N LEU A 10 -32.31 30.23 -6.82
CA LEU A 10 -32.61 29.07 -5.98
C LEU A 10 -32.32 27.74 -6.69
N THR A 11 -32.62 27.64 -7.99
CA THR A 11 -32.34 26.42 -8.77
C THR A 11 -30.84 26.16 -8.93
N ILE A 12 -30.04 27.21 -9.14
CA ILE A 12 -28.58 27.09 -9.24
C ILE A 12 -28.00 26.64 -7.89
N LEU A 13 -28.49 27.20 -6.77
CA LEU A 13 -28.07 26.81 -5.42
C LEU A 13 -28.37 25.33 -5.11
N CYS A 14 -29.51 24.81 -5.56
CA CYS A 14 -29.86 23.38 -5.41
C CYS A 14 -28.95 22.46 -6.23
N ILE A 15 -28.57 22.85 -7.46
CA ILE A 15 -27.68 22.04 -8.31
C ILE A 15 -26.26 21.95 -7.70
N PHE A 16 -25.78 23.02 -7.06
CA PHE A 16 -24.51 22.98 -6.32
C PHE A 16 -24.55 22.07 -5.07
N SER A 17 -25.73 21.80 -4.50
CA SER A 17 -25.90 20.98 -3.30
C SER A 17 -26.01 19.47 -3.55
N HIS A 18 -25.93 19.00 -4.80
CA HIS A 18 -26.16 17.59 -5.16
C HIS A 18 -24.93 16.87 -5.72
N ASN A 19 -23.73 17.25 -5.27
CA ASN A 19 -22.55 16.41 -5.45
C ASN A 19 -22.46 15.41 -4.31
N THR A 20 -23.33 14.40 -4.31
CA THR A 20 -23.16 13.25 -3.42
C THR A 20 -22.09 12.36 -4.04
N THR A 21 -20.83 12.60 -3.69
CA THR A 21 -19.77 11.63 -3.94
C THR A 21 -20.08 10.41 -3.09
N HIS A 22 -20.40 9.29 -3.75
CA HIS A 22 -20.41 7.99 -3.09
C HIS A 22 -18.97 7.64 -2.72
N ALA A 23 -18.56 8.02 -1.51
CA ALA A 23 -17.33 7.51 -0.93
C ALA A 23 -17.51 6.00 -0.72
N SER A 24 -16.62 5.21 -1.30
CA SER A 24 -16.50 3.80 -0.91
C SER A 24 -16.21 3.76 0.59
N THR A 25 -17.06 3.10 1.36
CA THR A 25 -16.80 2.89 2.78
C THR A 25 -15.61 1.95 2.89
N PHE A 26 -14.44 2.50 3.21
CA PHE A 26 -13.32 1.67 3.65
C PHE A 26 -13.77 0.94 4.92
N ILE A 27 -13.56 -0.37 4.99
CA ILE A 27 -13.81 -1.11 6.24
C ILE A 27 -12.66 -0.80 7.19
N THR A 28 -12.82 0.30 7.92
CA THR A 28 -11.84 0.79 8.89
C THR A 28 -11.96 0.12 10.25
N ASP A 29 -12.99 -0.70 10.46
CA ASP A 29 -13.09 -1.52 11.67
C ASP A 29 -11.87 -2.44 11.76
N GLY A 30 -11.19 -2.43 12.90
CA GLY A 30 -9.92 -3.12 13.13
C GLY A 30 -8.71 -2.54 12.36
N LEU A 31 -8.84 -1.44 11.62
CA LEU A 31 -7.68 -0.81 10.97
C LEU A 31 -6.76 -0.22 12.04
N VAL A 32 -5.47 -0.52 11.95
CA VAL A 32 -4.45 -0.10 12.94
C VAL A 32 -3.53 0.96 12.35
N SER A 33 -3.07 0.77 11.11
CA SER A 33 -2.15 1.69 10.45
C SER A 33 -2.36 1.73 8.94
N TYR A 34 -2.06 2.90 8.36
CA TYR A 34 -2.18 3.13 6.93
C TYR A 34 -1.15 4.16 6.41
N TRP A 35 -0.21 3.65 5.59
CA TRP A 35 0.76 4.49 4.88
C TRP A 35 0.42 4.58 3.40
N SER A 36 0.11 5.80 2.96
CA SER A 36 -0.24 6.07 1.55
C SER A 36 0.97 6.09 0.63
N PHE A 37 2.14 6.50 1.17
CA PHE A 37 3.35 6.82 0.42
C PHE A 37 3.18 7.88 -0.67
N ASP A 38 2.17 8.74 -0.53
CA ASP A 38 2.07 9.95 -1.34
C ASP A 38 3.16 10.96 -0.92
N ARG A 39 3.65 11.76 -1.87
CA ARG A 39 4.71 12.75 -1.56
C ARG A 39 4.32 13.72 -0.46
N ASN A 40 3.03 14.04 -0.35
CA ASN A 40 2.54 14.98 0.66
C ASN A 40 2.31 14.35 2.05
N THR A 41 2.56 13.04 2.21
CA THR A 41 2.50 12.34 3.50
C THR A 41 3.89 11.82 3.88
N ILE A 42 4.94 12.36 3.27
CA ILE A 42 6.34 12.02 3.56
C ILE A 42 7.09 13.33 3.83
N ASP A 43 7.71 13.40 5.00
CA ASP A 43 8.55 14.52 5.41
C ASP A 43 9.89 13.99 5.93
N GLU A 44 11.00 14.51 5.39
CA GLU A 44 12.37 14.13 5.76
C GLU A 44 12.64 12.61 5.91
N GLY A 45 12.03 11.78 5.07
CA GLY A 45 12.20 10.32 5.10
C GLY A 45 11.29 9.59 6.10
N ILE A 46 10.36 10.30 6.74
CA ILE A 46 9.31 9.75 7.59
C ILE A 46 8.03 9.70 6.77
N ALA A 47 7.41 8.52 6.65
CA ALA A 47 6.10 8.34 6.05
C ALA A 47 5.04 8.31 7.14
N GLU A 48 4.11 9.26 7.07
CA GLU A 48 3.00 9.42 8.00
C GLU A 48 2.07 8.19 7.98
N ASP A 49 1.78 7.66 9.17
CA ASP A 49 0.63 6.79 9.39
C ASP A 49 -0.64 7.65 9.46
N SER A 50 -1.38 7.69 8.36
CA SER A 50 -2.59 8.52 8.27
C SER A 50 -3.80 7.96 9.04
N TRP A 51 -3.63 6.86 9.77
CA TRP A 51 -4.67 6.24 10.59
C TRP A 51 -4.31 6.10 12.07
N GLY A 52 -3.11 5.61 12.35
CA GLY A 52 -2.58 5.41 13.70
C GLY A 52 -1.49 6.40 14.08
N GLU A 53 -0.58 5.97 14.96
CA GLU A 53 0.58 6.74 15.42
C GLU A 53 1.90 6.03 15.06
N ASN A 54 1.87 5.12 14.09
CA ASN A 54 3.00 4.24 13.73
C ASN A 54 3.75 4.79 12.51
N ASP A 55 4.28 6.00 12.58
CA ASP A 55 5.04 6.57 11.47
C ASP A 55 6.20 5.67 11.03
N ALA A 56 6.38 5.56 9.72
CA ALA A 56 7.34 4.66 9.11
C ALA A 56 8.62 5.38 8.69
N ILE A 57 9.77 4.71 8.83
CA ILE A 57 11.09 5.26 8.48
C ILE A 57 11.53 4.71 7.14
N ILE A 58 11.70 5.61 6.17
CA ILE A 58 12.24 5.29 4.84
C ILE A 58 13.77 5.29 4.92
N ASN A 59 14.38 4.19 4.50
CA ASN A 59 15.81 4.02 4.39
C ASN A 59 16.22 3.90 2.91
N GLY A 60 17.40 4.41 2.58
CA GLY A 60 17.88 4.48 1.21
C GLY A 60 17.38 5.73 0.49
N ASN A 61 17.18 5.63 -0.83
CA ASN A 61 16.71 6.73 -1.68
C ASN A 61 15.62 6.27 -2.66
N PRO A 62 14.53 5.64 -2.19
CA PRO A 62 13.46 5.23 -3.08
C PRO A 62 12.84 6.45 -3.76
N THR A 63 12.41 6.25 -5.01
CA THR A 63 11.87 7.35 -5.82
C THR A 63 10.35 7.34 -5.84
N PHE A 64 9.74 8.51 -6.02
CA PHE A 64 8.30 8.61 -6.18
C PHE A 64 7.88 8.15 -7.57
N THR A 65 6.88 7.29 -7.63
CA THR A 65 6.30 6.77 -8.86
C THR A 65 4.78 6.89 -8.85
N THR A 66 4.13 6.57 -9.97
CA THR A 66 2.66 6.57 -10.04
C THR A 66 2.11 5.35 -9.29
N GLY A 67 1.26 5.56 -8.29
CA GLY A 67 0.61 4.51 -7.48
C GLY A 67 -0.57 3.84 -8.20
N ILE A 68 -1.27 2.93 -7.52
CA ILE A 68 -2.64 2.54 -7.91
C ILE A 68 -3.61 3.67 -7.53
N PHE A 69 -3.37 4.27 -6.37
CA PHE A 69 -3.96 5.54 -5.95
C PHE A 69 -2.83 6.56 -5.91
N ARG A 70 -2.98 7.68 -6.63
CA ARG A 70 -2.03 8.80 -6.61
C ARG A 70 -0.57 8.34 -6.83
N GLN A 71 0.27 8.34 -5.81
CA GLN A 71 1.70 8.03 -5.89
C GLN A 71 2.06 6.77 -5.07
N GLY A 72 3.33 6.42 -5.09
CA GLY A 72 3.93 5.40 -4.22
C GLY A 72 5.45 5.46 -4.32
N LEU A 73 6.12 4.53 -3.63
CA LEU A 73 7.58 4.39 -3.68
C LEU A 73 8.01 3.29 -4.65
N GLU A 74 9.01 3.59 -5.46
CA GLU A 74 9.75 2.66 -6.30
C GLU A 74 11.10 2.37 -5.65
N PHE A 75 11.33 1.08 -5.37
CA PHE A 75 12.53 0.54 -4.75
C PHE A 75 13.43 -0.05 -5.83
N ASP A 76 14.70 0.35 -5.86
CA ASP A 76 15.66 -0.07 -6.88
C ASP A 76 16.25 -1.48 -6.64
N GLY A 77 15.97 -2.05 -5.46
CA GLY A 77 16.49 -3.36 -5.04
C GLY A 77 17.87 -3.31 -4.37
N ALA A 78 18.40 -2.13 -4.09
CA ALA A 78 19.72 -1.89 -3.54
C ALA A 78 19.68 -0.91 -2.34
N GLY A 79 19.31 -1.43 -1.17
CA GLY A 79 19.40 -0.67 0.10
C GLY A 79 18.18 0.19 0.41
N ASP A 80 17.19 0.25 -0.48
CA ASP A 80 15.91 0.89 -0.22
C ASP A 80 14.96 -0.04 0.55
N TYR A 81 14.38 0.46 1.64
CA TYR A 81 13.32 -0.23 2.40
C TYR A 81 12.58 0.74 3.33
N VAL A 82 11.42 0.32 3.82
CA VAL A 82 10.65 1.06 4.81
C VAL A 82 10.55 0.23 6.08
N VAL A 83 10.86 0.85 7.22
CA VAL A 83 10.71 0.26 8.55
C VAL A 83 9.41 0.75 9.14
N LEU A 84 8.51 -0.19 9.41
CA LEU A 84 7.26 0.07 10.12
C LEU A 84 7.53 -0.19 11.60
N SER A 85 7.71 0.85 12.39
CA SER A 85 8.05 0.76 13.81
C SER A 85 6.79 0.39 14.62
N GLU A 86 6.95 -0.49 15.61
CA GLU A 86 5.96 -0.71 16.68
C GLU A 86 4.52 -1.01 16.25
N LEU A 87 4.33 -1.97 15.33
CA LEU A 87 2.99 -2.46 14.95
C LEU A 87 2.33 -3.36 16.02
N GLY A 88 2.22 -2.84 17.25
CA GLY A 88 1.60 -3.52 18.38
C GLY A 88 2.22 -4.89 18.68
N ASN A 89 1.37 -5.87 18.97
CA ASN A 89 1.82 -7.22 19.34
C ASN A 89 2.37 -8.05 18.18
N LEU A 90 2.44 -7.55 16.92
CA LEU A 90 2.99 -8.31 15.79
C LEU A 90 4.42 -8.84 16.03
N GLN A 91 5.19 -8.13 16.87
CA GLN A 91 6.54 -8.54 17.25
C GLN A 91 6.56 -9.68 18.28
N THR A 92 5.54 -9.77 19.16
CA THR A 92 5.54 -10.63 20.36
C THR A 92 4.48 -11.73 20.32
N GLN A 93 3.45 -11.61 19.47
CA GLN A 93 2.37 -12.56 19.28
C GLN A 93 1.85 -12.47 17.83
N ILE A 94 1.93 -13.57 17.08
CA ILE A 94 1.18 -13.70 15.81
C ILE A 94 -0.29 -13.93 16.18
N GLY A 95 -1.03 -12.84 16.41
CA GLY A 95 -2.48 -12.84 16.52
C GLY A 95 -3.16 -12.86 15.13
N PRO A 96 -4.50 -12.89 15.08
CA PRO A 96 -5.23 -12.70 13.83
C PRO A 96 -5.02 -11.27 13.29
N SER A 97 -4.07 -11.14 12.38
CA SER A 97 -3.67 -9.88 11.76
C SER A 97 -3.69 -10.00 10.25
N THR A 98 -4.06 -8.92 9.59
CA THR A 98 -4.15 -8.78 8.14
C THR A 98 -3.23 -7.66 7.69
N ILE A 99 -2.38 -7.96 6.72
CA ILE A 99 -1.61 -6.96 5.98
C ILE A 99 -2.13 -7.01 4.56
N GLU A 100 -2.50 -5.87 4.01
CA GLU A 100 -2.84 -5.74 2.61
C GLU A 100 -1.94 -4.69 1.95
N PHE A 101 -1.50 -4.98 0.74
CA PHE A 101 -0.79 -3.99 -0.04
C PHE A 101 -0.93 -4.20 -1.54
N TRP A 102 -0.84 -3.09 -2.27
CA TRP A 102 -0.57 -3.13 -3.69
C TRP A 102 0.92 -3.37 -3.89
N MET A 103 1.28 -4.07 -4.96
CA MET A 103 2.65 -4.15 -5.43
C MET A 103 2.66 -4.35 -6.94
N LYS A 104 3.78 -4.00 -7.55
CA LYS A 104 4.15 -4.45 -8.88
C LYS A 104 5.64 -4.80 -8.79
N THR A 105 6.14 -5.72 -9.61
CA THR A 105 7.56 -6.03 -9.64
C THR A 105 7.96 -6.44 -11.04
N SER A 106 9.16 -6.07 -11.45
CA SER A 106 9.80 -6.54 -12.67
C SER A 106 10.98 -7.48 -12.40
N ASP A 107 11.23 -7.81 -11.13
CA ASP A 107 12.32 -8.70 -10.75
C ASP A 107 11.97 -10.14 -11.16
N THR A 108 12.74 -10.69 -12.09
CA THR A 108 12.62 -12.05 -12.61
C THR A 108 13.75 -12.96 -12.16
N SER A 109 14.60 -12.49 -11.25
CA SER A 109 15.83 -13.20 -10.88
C SER A 109 15.58 -14.38 -9.94
N THR A 110 15.21 -14.11 -8.68
CA THR A 110 15.07 -15.13 -7.62
C THR A 110 14.03 -14.69 -6.56
N TYR A 111 14.11 -15.22 -5.33
CA TYR A 111 13.35 -14.75 -4.19
C TYR A 111 13.63 -13.29 -3.84
N ARG A 112 12.57 -12.54 -3.59
CA ARG A 112 12.59 -11.20 -3.00
C ARG A 112 11.62 -11.10 -1.86
N THR A 113 12.11 -10.54 -0.76
CA THR A 113 11.31 -10.20 0.40
C THR A 113 10.55 -8.91 0.11
N LEU A 114 9.24 -8.97 0.23
CA LEU A 114 8.36 -7.81 0.08
C LEU A 114 8.02 -7.21 1.44
N PHE A 115 7.87 -8.08 2.42
CA PHE A 115 7.55 -7.75 3.79
C PHE A 115 8.20 -8.78 4.70
N ARG A 116 8.76 -8.33 5.82
CA ARG A 116 9.36 -9.20 6.83
C ARG A 116 9.14 -8.59 8.20
N VAL A 117 8.65 -9.41 9.13
CA VAL A 117 8.65 -9.10 10.55
C VAL A 117 9.88 -9.75 11.17
N VAL A 118 10.63 -8.93 11.90
CA VAL A 118 11.76 -9.36 12.73
C VAL A 118 11.48 -8.89 14.16
N ASP A 119 11.64 -9.78 15.12
CA ASP A 119 11.83 -9.43 16.53
C ASP A 119 13.24 -8.81 16.75
N GLU A 120 13.41 -7.85 17.66
CA GLU A 120 14.73 -7.37 18.09
C GLU A 120 15.66 -8.51 18.54
N SER A 121 15.09 -9.61 19.08
CA SER A 121 15.86 -10.81 19.42
C SER A 121 16.26 -11.68 18.20
N CYS A 122 15.94 -11.28 16.97
CA CYS A 122 16.19 -12.03 15.72
C CYS A 122 17.64 -12.06 15.26
N ILE A 123 18.49 -11.15 15.74
CA ILE A 123 19.91 -11.16 15.35
C ILE A 123 20.55 -12.50 15.76
N VAL A 124 20.03 -13.15 16.81
CA VAL A 124 20.60 -14.39 17.35
C VAL A 124 19.93 -15.69 16.90
N ASN A 125 18.65 -15.70 16.52
CA ASN A 125 17.89 -16.96 16.25
C ASN A 125 17.17 -17.04 14.90
N ASN A 126 17.27 -16.02 14.03
CA ASN A 126 16.67 -16.00 12.68
C ASN A 126 15.14 -16.30 12.65
N ARG A 127 14.41 -15.89 13.68
CA ARG A 127 12.94 -16.07 13.78
C ARG A 127 12.20 -14.91 13.13
N SER A 128 12.08 -14.96 11.81
CA SER A 128 11.29 -13.99 11.05
C SER A 128 10.21 -14.70 10.24
N TRP A 129 9.09 -14.02 10.05
CA TRP A 129 8.09 -14.40 9.06
C TRP A 129 7.90 -13.24 8.08
N GLY A 130 7.37 -13.53 6.90
CA GLY A 130 7.20 -12.50 5.88
C GLY A 130 6.63 -13.05 4.59
N LEU A 131 6.42 -12.13 3.64
CA LEU A 131 6.02 -12.47 2.28
C LEU A 131 7.24 -12.36 1.36
N THR A 132 7.49 -13.45 0.64
CA THR A 132 8.50 -13.47 -0.43
C THR A 132 7.84 -13.82 -1.76
N VAL A 133 8.33 -13.23 -2.84
CA VAL A 133 7.98 -13.62 -4.21
C VAL A 133 9.18 -14.24 -4.88
N ASN A 134 8.97 -15.31 -5.64
CA ASN A 134 10.01 -15.91 -6.46
C ASN A 134 9.81 -15.50 -7.92
N GLY A 135 10.70 -14.64 -8.42
CA GLY A 135 10.70 -14.21 -9.82
C GLY A 135 11.21 -15.27 -10.79
N SER A 136 11.74 -16.39 -10.29
CA SER A 136 12.20 -17.51 -11.13
C SER A 136 11.02 -18.12 -11.85
N ILE A 137 10.84 -17.77 -13.12
CA ILE A 137 9.89 -18.46 -13.99
C ILE A 137 10.34 -19.93 -14.05
N ILE A 138 9.50 -20.88 -13.63
CA ILE A 138 9.67 -22.28 -13.99
C ILE A 138 9.76 -22.32 -15.53
N LYS A 139 10.96 -22.52 -16.08
CA LYS A 139 11.21 -22.41 -17.53
C LYS A 139 10.47 -23.45 -18.38
N ASN A 140 9.73 -24.38 -17.76
CA ASN A 140 8.85 -25.34 -18.43
C ASN A 140 7.52 -25.44 -17.68
N PRO A 141 6.56 -24.52 -17.90
CA PRO A 141 5.18 -24.83 -17.55
C PRO A 141 4.72 -26.04 -18.40
N PRO A 142 3.90 -26.98 -17.88
CA PRO A 142 3.27 -27.98 -18.75
C PRO A 142 2.57 -27.27 -19.91
N PRO A 143 2.61 -27.82 -21.13
CA PRO A 143 2.19 -27.11 -22.34
C PRO A 143 0.70 -26.78 -22.23
N ASN A 144 0.40 -25.52 -21.91
CA ASN A 144 -0.96 -25.02 -21.94
C ASN A 144 -1.07 -24.07 -23.14
N PRO A 145 -1.87 -24.40 -24.16
CA PRO A 145 -1.97 -23.57 -25.35
C PRO A 145 -2.84 -22.36 -25.04
N GLY A 146 -2.26 -21.15 -25.12
CA GLY A 146 -3.07 -19.98 -25.48
C GLY A 146 -2.99 -18.71 -24.65
N VAL A 147 -1.92 -18.43 -23.91
CA VAL A 147 -1.78 -17.10 -23.29
C VAL A 147 -0.49 -16.41 -23.72
N VAL A 148 -0.59 -15.55 -24.73
CA VAL A 148 0.43 -14.56 -25.06
C VAL A 148 0.06 -13.28 -24.31
N HIS A 149 0.90 -12.86 -23.36
CA HIS A 149 0.81 -11.51 -22.79
C HIS A 149 1.82 -10.59 -23.49
N PRO A 150 1.36 -9.49 -24.14
CA PRO A 150 2.26 -8.52 -24.75
C PRO A 150 2.96 -7.69 -23.66
N GLY A 151 4.24 -7.38 -23.88
CA GLY A 151 5.10 -6.72 -22.89
C GLY A 151 4.79 -5.25 -22.65
N GLN A 152 5.10 -4.78 -21.42
CA GLN A 152 5.56 -3.43 -21.07
C GLN A 152 5.96 -3.36 -19.56
N LEU A 153 7.28 -3.26 -19.31
CA LEU A 153 8.12 -2.46 -18.37
C LEU A 153 7.59 -1.94 -16.98
N PRO A 154 8.50 -1.58 -16.03
CA PRO A 154 8.47 -1.87 -14.58
C PRO A 154 7.57 -0.94 -13.76
N VAL A 155 7.43 -1.17 -12.45
CA VAL A 155 7.22 -0.24 -11.30
C VAL A 155 7.05 -1.14 -10.07
N GLN A 156 7.62 -0.84 -8.89
CA GLN A 156 7.09 -1.38 -7.63
C GLN A 156 6.21 -0.32 -6.95
N LYS A 157 4.98 -0.68 -6.57
CA LYS A 157 3.97 0.26 -6.04
C LYS A 157 3.47 -0.25 -4.70
N ALA A 158 4.07 0.12 -3.58
CA ALA A 158 3.56 -0.29 -2.26
C ALA A 158 2.54 0.73 -1.74
N LYS A 159 1.40 0.24 -1.25
CA LYS A 159 0.46 0.95 -0.36
C LYS A 159 0.16 -0.05 0.74
N VAL A 160 0.61 0.15 1.97
CA VAL A 160 0.48 -0.84 3.04
C VAL A 160 -0.65 -0.43 3.97
N ILE A 161 -1.65 -1.29 4.12
CA ILE A 161 -2.73 -1.14 5.08
C ILE A 161 -2.62 -2.31 6.04
N PHE A 162 -2.63 -2.02 7.34
CA PHE A 162 -2.54 -3.02 8.39
C PHE A 162 -3.81 -3.03 9.24
N LYS A 163 -4.44 -4.20 9.32
CA LYS A 163 -5.73 -4.40 9.98
C LYS A 163 -5.67 -5.59 10.94
N GLU A 164 -6.18 -5.43 12.15
CA GLU A 164 -6.50 -6.53 13.05
C GLU A 164 -7.91 -7.06 12.76
N GLY A 165 -8.08 -8.38 12.66
CA GLY A 165 -9.39 -8.99 12.45
C GLY A 165 -9.40 -10.25 11.58
N TYR A 166 -10.52 -10.99 11.66
CA TYR A 166 -10.79 -12.20 10.89
C TYR A 166 -11.15 -11.86 9.44
N VAL A 167 -10.50 -12.52 8.48
CA VAL A 167 -10.96 -12.59 7.09
C VAL A 167 -11.75 -13.90 6.94
N LEU A 168 -13.05 -13.80 6.67
CA LEU A 168 -13.89 -14.94 6.28
C LEU A 168 -13.75 -15.21 4.78
#